data_AF-A0AAD7R7X9-F1
#
_entry.id   AF-A0AAD7R7X9-F1
#
_cell.length_a   1.000
_cell.length_b   1.000
_cell.length_c   1.000
_cell.angle_alpha   90.00
_cell.angle_beta   90.00
_cell.angle_gamma   90.00
#
_symmetry.space_group_name_H-M   'P 1'
#
loop_
_entity.id
_entity.type
_entity.pdbx_description
1 polymer ?
#
loop_
_entity_poly.entity_id
_entity_poly.type
_entity_poly.pdbx_seq_one_letter_code
_entity_poly.pdbx_strand_id
1 'polypeptide(L)'
;MADNLQGYTCERRSQHIIDGSECIKAFVHYCSEAAKRHQVGRREALLLAHSEQDDNYVSELDIMSRTQFPESWLWGVVTLPECKSTSITTKGYLKDFIATCLSKAHGICVADPLEMKVMKDFFIDLKLPYAAVRNEQLEIKAVLYNYLDEEIQVRVELMETEQVCSAASKKRKYRMPDVYINSMSSIAVPFVIIPMALGLHSIEVKATVYELFLIDGVKKDLRVLAEGRQTKKEVVTMVLNPSEHGELLSHTTQVAISGFPLGGLIAPALRQRLTAYMVKVFGMAYQLISINEDVLCSALKWLVMNAQQPDGAFKEYAPVYYREMVGRVWEEDADASLTAFVLIAMQESRHVCEERVNSLHDSMKKASEFLARRIHSLANPYAVALTTYTLANEGQHLLDRFSSISELVHPHHGAAQPMMHTASIKHRLPKTNTAPSAPIAH
;
A
#
# COMPACT_ATOMS: atom_id res chain seq x y z
N MET A 1 -21.89 -9.59 17.78
CA MET A 1 -20.80 -10.48 17.32
C MET A 1 -20.56 -10.14 15.86
N ALA A 2 -19.34 -9.86 15.44
CA ALA A 2 -19.08 -9.48 14.05
C ALA A 2 -19.38 -10.63 13.07
N ASP A 3 -19.97 -10.28 11.94
CA ASP A 3 -20.34 -11.23 10.89
C ASP A 3 -19.12 -11.92 10.29
N ASN A 4 -19.29 -13.21 9.99
CA ASN A 4 -18.23 -14.04 9.46
C ASN A 4 -18.36 -14.18 7.94
N LEU A 5 -17.73 -13.25 7.22
CA LEU A 5 -17.72 -13.23 5.76
C LEU A 5 -17.03 -14.45 5.12
N GLN A 6 -16.16 -15.16 5.84
CA GLN A 6 -15.43 -16.33 5.34
C GLN A 6 -16.08 -17.68 5.68
N GLY A 7 -17.16 -17.69 6.48
CA GLY A 7 -17.92 -18.91 6.79
C GLY A 7 -17.22 -19.94 7.69
N TYR A 8 -16.11 -19.60 8.34
CA TYR A 8 -15.43 -20.51 9.28
C TYR A 8 -16.24 -20.83 10.56
N THR A 9 -15.99 -22.00 11.15
CA THR A 9 -16.61 -22.36 12.43
C THR A 9 -16.03 -21.55 13.60
N CYS A 10 -16.76 -21.48 14.70
CA CYS A 10 -16.34 -20.77 15.91
C CYS A 10 -15.04 -21.35 16.48
N GLU A 11 -14.84 -22.66 16.39
CA GLU A 11 -13.65 -23.37 16.87
C GLU A 11 -12.42 -23.07 15.99
N ARG A 12 -12.60 -22.93 14.68
CA ARG A 12 -11.49 -22.56 13.78
C ARG A 12 -11.07 -21.11 14.00
N ARG A 13 -12.02 -20.23 14.33
CA ARG A 13 -11.74 -18.83 14.66
C ARG A 13 -11.02 -18.70 16.00
N SER A 14 -11.35 -19.54 16.98
CA SER A 14 -10.73 -19.48 18.30
C SER A 14 -9.24 -19.86 18.29
N GLN A 15 -8.79 -20.66 17.31
CA GLN A 15 -7.36 -20.97 17.09
C GLN A 15 -6.51 -19.75 16.74
N HIS A 16 -7.11 -18.65 16.29
CA HIS A 16 -6.39 -17.43 15.92
C HIS A 16 -6.28 -16.42 17.08
N ILE A 17 -6.91 -16.73 18.22
CA ILE A 17 -6.87 -15.89 19.42
C ILE A 17 -5.57 -16.18 20.16
N ILE A 18 -4.74 -15.16 20.30
CA ILE A 18 -3.44 -15.23 20.97
C ILE A 18 -3.60 -14.96 22.48
N ASP A 19 -4.68 -14.26 22.85
CA ASP A 19 -4.99 -13.97 24.24
C ASP A 19 -5.31 -15.25 25.01
N GLY A 20 -5.03 -15.24 26.33
CA GLY A 20 -5.09 -16.41 27.19
C GLY A 20 -6.40 -17.21 27.13
N SER A 21 -6.39 -18.40 27.72
CA SER A 21 -7.49 -19.38 27.63
C SER A 21 -8.88 -18.86 28.01
N GLU A 22 -8.96 -17.83 28.84
CA GLU A 22 -10.22 -17.19 29.24
C GLU A 22 -10.89 -16.44 28.08
N CYS A 23 -10.11 -15.73 27.25
CA CYS A 23 -10.62 -15.03 26.07
C CYS A 23 -11.14 -16.02 25.03
N ILE A 24 -10.42 -17.12 24.82
CA ILE A 24 -10.81 -18.21 23.92
C ILE A 24 -12.17 -18.80 24.33
N LYS A 25 -12.36 -19.10 25.61
CA LYS A 25 -13.62 -19.64 26.13
C LYS A 25 -14.78 -18.66 25.96
N ALA A 26 -14.58 -17.40 26.34
CA ALA A 26 -15.59 -16.36 26.18
C ALA A 26 -16.00 -16.19 24.72
N PHE A 27 -15.01 -16.15 23.81
CA PHE A 27 -15.26 -16.05 22.37
C PHE A 27 -16.08 -17.23 21.83
N VAL A 28 -15.70 -18.47 22.14
CA VAL A 28 -16.41 -19.67 21.66
C VAL A 28 -17.86 -19.67 22.17
N HIS A 29 -18.06 -19.32 23.44
CA HIS A 29 -19.38 -19.23 24.04
C HIS A 29 -20.29 -18.28 23.27
N TYR A 30 -19.90 -17.00 23.18
CA TYR A 30 -20.69 -15.98 22.49
C TYR A 30 -20.84 -16.24 20.99
N CYS A 31 -19.83 -16.81 20.33
CA CYS A 31 -19.90 -17.17 18.92
C CYS A 31 -20.96 -18.26 18.65
N SER A 32 -21.01 -19.29 19.51
CA SER A 32 -21.98 -20.38 19.37
C SER A 32 -23.41 -19.92 19.64
N GLU A 33 -23.62 -19.03 20.62
CA GLU A 33 -24.93 -18.45 20.93
C GLU A 33 -25.42 -17.53 19.81
N ALA A 34 -24.54 -16.67 19.29
CA ALA A 34 -24.86 -15.80 18.15
C ALA A 34 -25.22 -16.62 16.91
N ALA A 35 -24.49 -17.70 16.62
CA ALA A 35 -24.79 -18.59 15.49
C ALA A 35 -26.18 -19.26 15.61
N LYS A 36 -26.55 -19.70 16.82
CA LYS A 36 -27.88 -20.26 17.10
C LYS A 36 -28.99 -19.22 16.90
N ARG A 37 -28.82 -18.01 17.44
CA ARG A 37 -29.78 -16.91 17.26
C ARG A 37 -29.96 -16.54 15.79
N HIS A 38 -28.88 -16.47 15.03
CA HIS A 38 -28.93 -16.17 13.61
C HIS A 38 -29.64 -17.26 12.79
N GLN A 39 -29.54 -18.53 13.19
CA GLN A 39 -30.31 -19.62 12.57
C GLN A 39 -31.81 -19.54 12.89
N VAL A 40 -32.17 -19.19 14.12
CA VAL A 40 -33.57 -18.99 14.54
C VAL A 40 -34.18 -17.78 13.82
N GLY A 41 -33.51 -16.62 13.82
CA GLY A 41 -33.98 -15.43 13.13
C GLY A 41 -34.13 -15.62 11.61
N ARG A 42 -33.22 -16.39 10.96
CA ARG A 42 -33.36 -16.74 9.54
C ARG A 42 -34.57 -17.64 9.27
N ARG A 43 -34.95 -18.49 10.23
CA ARG A 43 -36.10 -19.39 10.12
C ARG A 43 -37.42 -18.64 10.36
N GLU A 44 -37.44 -17.69 11.28
CA GLU A 44 -38.59 -16.82 11.57
C GLU A 44 -38.83 -15.80 10.45
N ALA A 45 -37.78 -15.20 9.88
CA ALA A 45 -37.88 -14.30 8.72
C ALA A 45 -38.43 -14.99 7.45
N LEU A 46 -38.31 -16.32 7.35
CA LEU A 46 -38.91 -17.11 6.27
C LEU A 46 -40.37 -17.52 6.56
N LEU A 47 -40.83 -17.42 7.81
CA LEU A 47 -42.15 -17.90 8.25
C LEU A 47 -43.16 -16.77 8.54
N LEU A 48 -42.71 -15.55 8.82
CA LEU A 48 -43.59 -14.45 9.23
C LEU A 48 -43.43 -13.21 8.34
N ALA A 49 -44.33 -13.06 7.37
CA ALA A 49 -44.56 -11.82 6.63
C ALA A 49 -45.41 -10.80 7.43
N HIS A 50 -45.40 -10.85 8.76
CA HIS A 50 -46.02 -9.86 9.65
C HIS A 50 -45.05 -9.59 10.80
N SER A 51 -44.30 -8.49 10.71
CA SER A 51 -43.26 -8.10 11.67
C SER A 51 -43.87 -7.34 12.84
N GLU A 52 -43.70 -7.85 14.05
CA GLU A 52 -43.45 -6.97 15.20
C GLU A 52 -42.14 -6.24 14.92
N GLN A 53 -42.16 -4.92 14.96
CA GLN A 53 -41.15 -4.06 14.37
C GLN A 53 -40.62 -3.13 15.46
N ASP A 54 -39.82 -3.64 16.39
CA ASP A 54 -39.10 -2.77 17.34
C ASP A 54 -37.81 -3.34 17.98
N ASP A 55 -37.36 -4.56 17.68
CA ASP A 55 -36.10 -5.11 18.25
C ASP A 55 -34.89 -5.13 17.27
N ASN A 56 -35.03 -4.55 16.08
CA ASN A 56 -33.97 -4.46 15.06
C ASN A 56 -33.23 -3.10 15.06
N TYR A 57 -33.11 -2.43 16.21
CA TYR A 57 -32.28 -1.23 16.31
C TYR A 57 -30.80 -1.63 16.23
N VAL A 58 -30.15 -1.13 15.18
CA VAL A 58 -28.71 -1.24 14.97
C VAL A 58 -27.99 -0.59 16.15
N SER A 59 -26.94 -1.23 16.68
CA SER A 59 -26.16 -0.70 17.80
C SER A 59 -25.66 0.70 17.48
N GLU A 60 -25.64 1.62 18.45
CA GLU A 60 -25.08 2.96 18.27
C GLU A 60 -23.62 2.93 17.73
N LEU A 61 -22.88 1.86 18.01
CA LEU A 61 -21.53 1.62 17.50
C LEU A 61 -21.48 1.36 15.99
N ASP A 62 -22.59 0.90 15.39
CA ASP A 62 -22.73 0.59 13.97
C ASP A 62 -23.38 1.77 13.19
N ILE A 63 -23.81 2.83 13.89
CA ILE A 63 -24.28 4.08 13.28
C ILE A 63 -23.06 4.84 12.76
N MET A 64 -22.65 4.51 11.53
CA MET A 64 -21.56 5.21 10.86
C MET A 64 -22.04 6.57 10.36
N SER A 65 -21.62 7.63 11.03
CA SER A 65 -21.81 8.99 10.54
C SER A 65 -20.99 9.23 9.27
N ARG A 66 -21.53 10.03 8.35
CA ARG A 66 -20.81 10.40 7.13
C ARG A 66 -19.55 11.17 7.51
N THR A 67 -18.39 10.64 7.13
CA THR A 67 -17.08 11.29 7.33
C THR A 67 -16.49 11.85 6.04
N GLN A 68 -17.02 11.46 4.88
CA GLN A 68 -16.51 11.95 3.59
C GLN A 68 -17.11 13.31 3.25
N PHE A 69 -16.38 14.34 3.68
CA PHE A 69 -16.54 15.72 3.26
C PHE A 69 -15.50 16.04 2.18
N PRO A 70 -15.85 16.83 1.15
CA PRO A 70 -14.88 17.27 0.16
C PRO A 70 -13.77 18.10 0.83
N GLU A 71 -12.58 18.11 0.22
CA GLU A 71 -11.45 18.91 0.72
C GLU A 71 -11.80 20.41 0.78
N SER A 72 -11.25 21.09 1.78
CA SER A 72 -11.34 22.55 1.88
C SER A 72 -10.60 23.18 0.70
N TRP A 73 -11.36 23.87 -0.16
CA TRP A 73 -10.85 24.64 -1.29
C TRP A 73 -10.71 26.11 -0.85
N LEU A 74 -9.84 26.89 -1.51
CA LEU A 74 -9.49 28.29 -1.14
C LEU A 74 -8.80 28.45 0.23
N TRP A 75 -8.13 27.41 0.74
CA TRP A 75 -7.31 27.48 1.95
C TRP A 75 -5.99 28.23 1.68
N GLY A 76 -5.99 29.54 1.89
CA GLY A 76 -4.82 30.39 1.66
C GLY A 76 -4.87 31.71 2.41
N VAL A 77 -3.71 32.36 2.53
CA VAL A 77 -3.58 33.68 3.16
C VAL A 77 -3.44 34.72 2.07
N VAL A 78 -4.28 35.74 2.11
CA VAL A 78 -4.24 36.87 1.17
C VAL A 78 -3.82 38.12 1.94
N THR A 79 -2.75 38.78 1.49
CA THR A 79 -2.34 40.07 2.04
C THR A 79 -3.09 41.19 1.33
N LEU A 80 -3.95 41.89 2.07
CA LEU A 80 -4.67 43.05 1.56
C LEU A 80 -3.76 44.28 1.51
N PRO A 81 -3.84 45.13 0.47
CA PRO A 81 -3.03 46.34 0.35
C PRO A 81 -3.44 47.38 1.41
N GLU A 82 -2.49 48.20 1.85
CA GLU A 82 -2.69 49.16 2.94
C GLU A 82 -3.68 50.29 2.61
N CYS A 83 -3.97 50.60 1.32
CA CYS A 83 -5.11 51.46 0.94
C CYS A 83 -5.46 51.51 -0.56
N LYS A 84 -6.75 51.78 -0.83
CA LYS A 84 -7.50 52.17 -2.06
C LYS A 84 -8.17 51.12 -2.97
N SER A 85 -7.75 49.85 -3.00
CA SER A 85 -8.57 48.78 -3.57
C SER A 85 -8.83 47.73 -2.50
N THR A 86 -10.01 47.79 -1.88
CA THR A 86 -10.42 46.91 -0.77
C THR A 86 -10.87 45.52 -1.22
N SER A 87 -10.79 45.21 -2.52
CA SER A 87 -11.21 43.92 -3.08
C SER A 87 -10.10 43.30 -3.91
N ILE A 88 -9.82 42.03 -3.64
CA ILE A 88 -9.04 41.15 -4.50
C ILE A 88 -10.05 40.14 -5.07
N THR A 89 -10.21 40.11 -6.39
CA THR A 89 -11.08 39.14 -7.05
C THR A 89 -10.30 37.85 -7.29
N THR A 90 -10.57 36.82 -6.48
CA THR A 90 -10.09 35.46 -6.73
C THR A 90 -11.16 34.68 -7.46
N LYS A 91 -10.78 33.90 -8.47
CA LYS A 91 -11.69 32.99 -9.18
C LYS A 91 -11.64 31.63 -8.49
N GLY A 92 -12.78 31.16 -7.96
CA GLY A 92 -12.92 29.87 -7.31
C GLY A 92 -14.35 29.33 -7.42
N TYR A 93 -14.50 28.01 -7.34
CA TYR A 93 -15.81 27.34 -7.32
C TYR A 93 -16.28 27.27 -5.87
N LEU A 94 -17.18 28.17 -5.44
CA LEU A 94 -17.46 28.30 -4.02
C LEU A 94 -18.66 27.51 -3.50
N LYS A 95 -18.49 26.86 -2.35
CA LYS A 95 -19.56 26.42 -1.46
C LYS A 95 -19.18 26.84 -0.04
N ASP A 96 -19.92 27.80 0.53
CA ASP A 96 -19.77 28.47 1.84
C ASP A 96 -18.34 28.82 2.29
N PHE A 97 -18.05 30.09 2.58
CA PHE A 97 -16.71 30.50 3.04
C PHE A 97 -16.74 31.24 4.38
N ILE A 98 -15.71 30.99 5.19
CA ILE A 98 -15.40 31.72 6.42
C ILE A 98 -14.06 32.42 6.21
N ALA A 99 -13.97 33.71 6.52
CA ALA A 99 -12.74 34.47 6.43
C ALA A 99 -12.32 35.04 7.79
N THR A 100 -11.02 34.94 8.08
CA THR A 100 -10.41 35.53 9.27
C THR A 100 -9.39 36.57 8.83
N CYS A 101 -9.47 37.77 9.40
CA CYS A 101 -8.53 38.85 9.15
C CYS A 101 -7.58 39.04 10.34
N LEU A 102 -6.36 39.48 10.06
CA LEU A 102 -5.37 39.87 11.06
C LEU A 102 -4.79 41.23 10.70
N SER A 103 -4.91 42.19 11.60
CA SER A 103 -4.39 43.55 11.46
C SER A 103 -3.52 43.93 12.65
N LYS A 104 -2.41 44.62 12.40
CA LYS A 104 -1.54 45.13 13.49
C LYS A 104 -2.24 46.17 14.36
N ALA A 105 -3.16 46.95 13.79
CA ALA A 105 -3.85 48.03 14.50
C ALA A 105 -5.13 47.57 15.23
N HIS A 106 -5.85 46.61 14.66
CA HIS A 106 -7.18 46.19 15.14
C HIS A 106 -7.23 44.75 15.66
N GLY A 107 -6.10 44.03 15.64
CA GLY A 107 -6.04 42.64 16.09
C GLY A 107 -6.69 41.67 15.09
N ILE A 108 -7.36 40.65 15.61
CA ILE A 108 -8.04 39.60 14.82
C ILE A 108 -9.49 40.01 14.58
N CYS A 109 -9.98 39.85 13.35
CA CYS A 109 -11.41 39.90 13.05
C CYS A 109 -11.88 38.61 12.39
N VAL A 110 -13.11 38.19 12.68
CA VAL A 110 -13.78 37.08 12.00
C VAL A 110 -14.92 37.70 11.19
N ALA A 111 -14.92 37.47 9.88
CA ALA A 111 -15.99 37.96 9.02
C ALA A 111 -17.20 37.04 9.10
N ASP A 112 -18.39 37.60 8.92
CA ASP A 112 -19.62 36.81 8.83
C ASP A 112 -19.53 35.84 7.64
N PRO A 113 -19.86 34.54 7.83
CA PRO A 113 -19.82 33.56 6.75
C PRO A 113 -20.73 33.98 5.60
N LEU A 114 -20.24 33.93 4.36
CA LEU A 114 -21.09 34.10 3.19
C LEU A 114 -21.58 32.74 2.71
N GLU A 115 -22.89 32.52 2.83
CA GLU A 115 -23.56 31.36 2.27
C GLU A 115 -23.69 31.51 0.75
N MET A 116 -23.18 30.54 0.00
CA MET A 116 -23.39 30.51 -1.45
C MET A 116 -23.67 29.09 -1.91
N LYS A 117 -24.92 28.87 -2.33
CA LYS A 117 -25.40 27.58 -2.82
C LYS A 117 -25.02 27.40 -4.30
N VAL A 118 -23.91 26.71 -4.57
CA VAL A 118 -23.60 26.22 -5.92
C VAL A 118 -24.36 24.93 -6.17
N MET A 119 -25.48 25.06 -6.87
CA MET A 119 -26.31 23.96 -7.33
C MET A 119 -26.56 24.16 -8.83
N LYS A 120 -26.41 23.07 -9.59
CA LYS A 120 -26.85 23.03 -10.99
C LYS A 120 -28.24 22.41 -11.00
N ASP A 121 -29.18 23.03 -11.68
CA ASP A 121 -30.55 22.51 -11.81
C ASP A 121 -30.60 21.22 -12.65
N PHE A 122 -29.64 21.08 -13.56
CA PHE A 122 -29.43 19.88 -14.37
C PHE A 122 -27.92 19.58 -14.48
N PHE A 123 -27.54 18.33 -14.20
CA PHE A 123 -26.15 17.87 -14.38
C PHE A 123 -26.06 16.36 -14.63
N ILE A 124 -24.90 15.94 -15.13
CA ILE A 124 -24.56 14.54 -15.42
C ILE A 124 -23.53 14.05 -14.41
N ASP A 125 -23.66 12.82 -13.93
CA ASP A 125 -22.59 12.09 -13.23
C ASP A 125 -22.23 10.82 -13.99
N LEU A 126 -21.02 10.81 -14.54
CA LEU A 126 -20.50 9.67 -15.29
C LEU A 126 -19.86 8.63 -14.35
N LYS A 127 -20.47 7.47 -14.19
CA LYS A 127 -19.92 6.36 -13.41
C LYS A 127 -19.00 5.50 -14.29
N LEU A 128 -17.70 5.61 -14.05
CA LEU A 128 -16.66 4.75 -14.66
C LEU A 128 -16.10 3.78 -13.61
N PRO A 129 -15.71 2.56 -14.00
CA PRO A 129 -14.94 1.66 -13.14
C PRO A 129 -13.53 2.23 -12.89
N TYR A 130 -12.85 1.70 -11.87
CA TYR A 130 -11.47 2.08 -11.57
C TYR A 130 -10.51 1.80 -12.75
N ALA A 131 -10.70 0.67 -13.43
CA ALA A 131 -9.94 0.28 -14.60
C ALA A 131 -10.74 -0.68 -15.50
N ALA A 132 -10.34 -0.78 -16.76
CA ALA A 132 -10.87 -1.67 -17.78
C ALA A 132 -9.78 -2.58 -18.34
N VAL A 133 -10.09 -3.82 -18.72
CA VAL A 133 -9.15 -4.65 -19.48
C VAL A 133 -9.31 -4.33 -20.98
N ARG A 134 -8.20 -4.31 -21.73
CA ARG A 134 -8.23 -4.13 -23.18
C ARG A 134 -9.15 -5.17 -23.84
N ASN A 135 -9.97 -4.73 -24.78
CA ASN A 135 -10.96 -5.53 -25.52
C ASN A 135 -12.12 -6.10 -24.69
N GLU A 136 -12.29 -5.66 -23.44
CA GLU A 136 -13.46 -6.00 -22.62
C GLU A 136 -14.67 -5.13 -22.99
N GLN A 137 -15.86 -5.72 -23.06
CA GLN A 137 -17.09 -4.97 -23.26
C GLN A 137 -17.63 -4.47 -21.93
N LEU A 138 -17.71 -3.14 -21.77
CA LEU A 138 -18.15 -2.49 -20.55
C LEU A 138 -19.42 -1.68 -20.76
N GLU A 139 -20.34 -1.75 -19.80
CA GLU A 139 -21.51 -0.87 -19.71
C GLU A 139 -21.24 0.22 -18.66
N ILE A 140 -20.94 1.43 -19.13
CA ILE A 140 -20.79 2.61 -18.28
C ILE A 140 -22.12 3.35 -18.16
N LYS A 141 -22.37 4.00 -17.02
CA LYS A 141 -23.66 4.67 -16.76
C LYS A 141 -23.45 6.16 -16.55
N ALA A 142 -24.12 6.97 -17.37
CA ALA A 142 -24.25 8.41 -17.14
C ALA A 142 -25.58 8.64 -16.40
N VAL A 143 -25.53 9.13 -15.18
CA VAL A 143 -26.71 9.45 -14.39
C VAL A 143 -27.04 10.92 -14.61
N LEU A 144 -28.24 11.21 -15.11
CA LEU A 144 -28.72 12.56 -15.32
C LEU A 144 -29.64 12.93 -14.19
N TYR A 145 -29.38 14.07 -13.57
CA TYR A 145 -30.16 14.60 -12.46
C TYR A 145 -30.99 15.80 -12.93
N ASN A 146 -32.29 15.76 -12.66
CA ASN A 146 -33.20 16.87 -12.87
C ASN A 146 -33.69 17.37 -11.50
N TYR A 147 -33.25 18.57 -11.12
CA TYR A 147 -33.70 19.26 -9.91
C TYR A 147 -34.72 20.36 -10.22
N LEU A 148 -35.22 20.45 -11.46
CA LEU A 148 -36.35 21.31 -11.79
C LEU A 148 -37.65 20.65 -11.32
N ASP A 149 -38.65 21.49 -11.05
CA ASP A 149 -39.99 21.06 -10.68
C ASP A 149 -40.83 20.60 -11.88
N GLU A 150 -40.25 20.61 -13.08
CA GLU A 150 -40.89 20.21 -14.34
C GLU A 150 -40.16 19.03 -14.99
N GLU A 151 -40.87 18.26 -15.81
CA GLU A 151 -40.29 17.21 -16.63
C GLU A 151 -39.45 17.82 -17.76
N ILE A 152 -38.22 17.31 -17.95
CA ILE A 152 -37.31 17.80 -18.98
C ILE A 152 -37.04 16.74 -20.04
N GLN A 153 -36.94 17.19 -21.29
CA GLN A 153 -36.49 16.37 -22.41
C GLN A 153 -35.01 16.66 -22.69
N VAL A 154 -34.18 15.62 -22.62
CA VAL A 154 -32.73 15.73 -22.70
C VAL A 154 -32.19 14.94 -23.88
N ARG A 155 -31.31 15.58 -24.66
CA ARG A 155 -30.51 14.92 -25.68
C ARG A 155 -29.11 14.65 -25.13
N VAL A 156 -28.73 13.38 -25.05
CA VAL A 156 -27.43 12.93 -24.56
C VAL A 156 -26.56 12.48 -25.74
N GLU A 157 -25.33 13.00 -25.80
CA GLU A 157 -24.33 12.68 -26.80
C GLU A 157 -23.08 12.09 -26.13
N LEU A 158 -22.69 10.87 -26.56
CA LEU A 158 -21.36 10.33 -26.27
C LEU A 158 -20.39 10.85 -27.33
N MET A 159 -19.31 11.50 -26.88
CA MET A 159 -18.27 12.01 -27.76
C MET A 159 -17.35 10.87 -28.23
N GLU A 160 -16.81 11.00 -29.44
CA GLU A 160 -15.89 10.01 -29.99
C GLU A 160 -14.52 10.07 -29.30
N THR A 161 -13.96 8.90 -29.02
CA THR A 161 -12.57 8.70 -28.59
C THR A 161 -11.91 7.67 -29.49
N GLU A 162 -10.83 8.03 -30.20
CA GLU A 162 -10.24 7.21 -31.29
C GLU A 162 -9.85 5.78 -30.88
N GLN A 163 -9.47 5.59 -29.62
CA GLN A 163 -8.96 4.33 -29.08
C GLN A 163 -10.01 3.53 -28.30
N VAL A 164 -11.27 3.95 -28.37
CA VAL A 164 -12.42 3.31 -27.72
C VAL A 164 -13.49 3.03 -28.77
N CYS A 165 -13.76 1.76 -29.02
CA CYS A 165 -14.88 1.36 -29.86
C CYS A 165 -16.17 1.56 -29.07
N SER A 166 -16.98 2.52 -29.49
CA SER A 166 -18.28 2.83 -28.90
C SER A 166 -19.32 2.97 -29.99
N ALA A 167 -20.59 3.15 -29.60
CA ALA A 167 -21.64 3.48 -30.55
C ALA A 167 -21.40 4.84 -31.27
N ALA A 168 -20.53 5.70 -30.73
CA ALA A 168 -20.08 6.92 -31.38
C ALA A 168 -19.02 6.57 -32.44
N SER A 169 -19.29 6.94 -33.70
CA SER A 169 -18.45 6.59 -34.85
C SER A 169 -17.77 7.83 -35.43
N LYS A 170 -16.60 7.66 -36.06
CA LYS A 170 -15.81 8.66 -36.83
C LYS A 170 -16.61 9.63 -37.69
N LYS A 171 -17.82 9.23 -38.13
CA LYS A 171 -18.68 10.00 -39.03
C LYS A 171 -19.92 10.59 -38.35
N ARG A 172 -20.32 10.13 -37.16
CA ARG A 172 -21.52 10.58 -36.42
C ARG A 172 -21.39 10.36 -34.92
N LYS A 173 -21.66 11.42 -34.14
CA LYS A 173 -21.86 11.33 -32.69
C LYS A 173 -23.02 10.37 -32.39
N TYR A 174 -22.86 9.52 -31.37
CA TYR A 174 -23.97 8.70 -30.91
C TYR A 174 -24.93 9.57 -30.10
N ARG A 175 -26.12 9.75 -30.65
CA ARG A 175 -27.22 10.46 -30.01
C ARG A 175 -28.20 9.43 -29.53
N MET A 176 -28.48 9.44 -28.24
CA MET A 176 -29.69 8.78 -27.77
C MET A 176 -30.89 9.70 -28.03
N PRO A 177 -31.92 9.26 -28.76
CA PRO A 177 -33.11 10.06 -28.96
C PRO A 177 -33.91 10.17 -27.65
N ASP A 178 -34.23 11.42 -27.30
CA ASP A 178 -35.26 11.88 -26.37
C ASP A 178 -35.37 11.12 -25.04
N VAL A 179 -34.49 11.47 -24.10
CA VAL A 179 -34.55 11.00 -22.70
C VAL A 179 -35.44 11.94 -21.90
N TYR A 180 -36.55 11.43 -21.38
CA TYR A 180 -37.45 12.16 -20.50
C TYR A 180 -37.06 11.92 -19.03
N ILE A 181 -36.94 13.01 -18.27
CA ILE A 181 -36.59 12.96 -16.84
C ILE A 181 -37.66 13.71 -16.07
N ASN A 182 -38.38 12.99 -15.21
CA ASN A 182 -39.41 13.59 -14.35
C ASN A 182 -38.81 14.69 -13.45
N SER A 183 -39.67 15.56 -12.94
CA SER A 183 -39.29 16.56 -11.95
C SER A 183 -38.67 15.92 -10.71
N MET A 184 -37.67 16.59 -10.14
CA MET A 184 -36.98 16.15 -8.91
C MET A 184 -36.53 14.68 -8.94
N SER A 185 -36.10 14.19 -10.11
CA SER A 185 -35.76 12.78 -10.34
C SER A 185 -34.43 12.61 -11.05
N SER A 186 -34.01 11.35 -11.18
CA SER A 186 -32.78 11.01 -11.90
C SER A 186 -32.96 9.76 -12.75
N ILE A 187 -32.27 9.71 -13.88
CA ILE A 187 -32.28 8.56 -14.79
C ILE A 187 -30.86 8.14 -15.15
N ALA A 188 -30.62 6.83 -15.26
CA ALA A 188 -29.33 6.29 -15.67
C ALA A 188 -29.37 5.89 -17.14
N VAL A 189 -28.50 6.49 -17.95
CA VAL A 189 -28.32 6.18 -19.37
C VAL A 189 -27.08 5.29 -19.55
N PRO A 190 -27.25 4.04 -20.01
CA PRO A 190 -26.13 3.13 -20.23
C PRO A 190 -25.46 3.37 -21.59
N PHE A 191 -24.13 3.32 -21.63
CA PHE A 191 -23.34 3.30 -22.85
C PHE A 191 -22.43 2.08 -22.85
N VAL A 192 -22.43 1.34 -23.97
CA VAL A 192 -21.52 0.21 -24.18
C VAL A 192 -20.26 0.71 -24.88
N ILE A 193 -19.10 0.45 -24.26
CA ILE A 193 -17.78 0.83 -24.78
C ILE A 193 -16.80 -0.36 -24.73
N ILE A 194 -15.87 -0.40 -25.68
CA ILE A 194 -14.81 -1.41 -25.78
C ILE A 194 -13.47 -0.68 -25.97
N PRO A 195 -12.59 -0.64 -24.95
CA PRO A 195 -11.29 0.00 -25.08
C PRO A 195 -10.32 -0.85 -25.91
N MET A 196 -9.69 -0.25 -26.92
CA MET A 196 -8.81 -0.96 -27.86
C MET A 196 -7.31 -0.77 -27.57
N ALA A 197 -6.93 0.33 -26.93
CA ALA A 197 -5.53 0.64 -26.62
C ALA A 197 -5.27 0.69 -25.12
N LEU A 198 -4.01 0.50 -24.73
CA LEU A 198 -3.56 0.63 -23.35
C LEU A 198 -3.34 2.10 -23.00
N GLY A 199 -3.55 2.49 -21.75
CA GLY A 199 -3.30 3.86 -21.28
C GLY A 199 -4.53 4.51 -20.66
N LEU A 200 -4.52 5.85 -20.62
CA LEU A 200 -5.61 6.68 -20.13
C LEU A 200 -6.37 7.25 -21.31
N HIS A 201 -7.66 6.94 -21.41
CA HIS A 201 -8.53 7.45 -22.48
C HIS A 201 -9.63 8.32 -21.88
N SER A 202 -9.74 9.55 -22.35
CA SER A 202 -10.81 10.43 -21.90
C SER A 202 -12.16 10.05 -22.53
N ILE A 203 -13.14 9.75 -21.68
CA ILE A 203 -14.53 9.53 -22.05
C ILE A 203 -15.31 10.81 -21.73
N GLU A 204 -15.97 11.37 -22.74
CA GLU A 204 -16.73 12.61 -22.62
C GLU A 204 -18.20 12.40 -23.01
N VAL A 205 -19.11 12.80 -22.11
CA VAL A 205 -20.55 12.75 -22.31
C VAL A 205 -21.10 14.16 -22.18
N LYS A 206 -21.93 14.58 -23.15
CA LYS A 206 -22.61 15.88 -23.14
C LYS A 206 -24.10 15.67 -23.14
N ALA A 207 -24.82 16.54 -22.46
CA ALA A 207 -26.27 16.56 -22.54
C ALA A 207 -26.78 18.00 -22.70
N THR A 208 -27.83 18.14 -23.50
CA THR A 208 -28.51 19.40 -23.77
C THR A 208 -29.99 19.22 -23.52
N VAL A 209 -30.58 20.08 -22.70
CA VAL A 209 -32.03 20.10 -22.46
C VAL A 209 -32.72 20.85 -23.58
N TYR A 210 -33.86 20.34 -24.03
CA TYR A 210 -34.69 20.95 -25.05
C TYR A 210 -35.27 22.28 -24.53
N GLU A 211 -35.22 23.34 -25.36
CA GLU A 211 -35.76 24.69 -25.10
C GLU A 211 -35.22 25.49 -23.91
N LEU A 212 -34.63 24.85 -22.89
CA LEU A 212 -34.19 25.52 -21.65
C LEU A 212 -32.74 26.03 -21.69
N PHE A 213 -32.00 25.82 -22.79
CA PHE A 213 -30.56 26.15 -22.94
C PHE A 213 -29.64 25.61 -21.81
N LEU A 214 -30.12 24.64 -21.03
CA LEU A 214 -29.34 23.97 -20.00
C LEU A 214 -28.43 22.92 -20.66
N ILE A 215 -27.14 23.02 -20.40
CA ILE A 215 -26.10 22.18 -21.00
C ILE A 215 -25.13 21.75 -19.91
N ASP A 216 -24.83 20.46 -19.88
CA ASP A 216 -23.76 19.93 -19.03
C ASP A 216 -22.89 18.95 -19.80
N GLY A 217 -21.63 18.86 -19.40
CA GLY A 217 -20.64 18.01 -20.06
C GLY A 217 -19.62 17.51 -19.05
N VAL A 218 -19.42 16.19 -19.05
CA VAL A 218 -18.50 15.53 -18.13
C VAL A 218 -17.46 14.76 -18.92
N LYS A 219 -16.20 14.98 -18.58
CA LYS A 219 -15.04 14.27 -19.13
C LYS A 219 -14.32 13.56 -17.98
N LYS A 220 -14.17 12.24 -18.07
CA LYS A 220 -13.44 11.41 -17.10
C LYS A 220 -12.49 10.47 -17.83
N ASP A 221 -11.31 10.24 -17.27
CA ASP A 221 -10.31 9.36 -17.86
C ASP A 221 -10.51 7.90 -17.43
N LEU A 222 -10.59 7.00 -18.40
CA LEU A 222 -10.69 5.57 -18.21
C LEU A 222 -9.29 4.95 -18.32
N ARG A 223 -8.86 4.26 -17.25
CA ARG A 223 -7.59 3.53 -17.22
C ARG A 223 -7.75 2.15 -17.84
N VAL A 224 -7.02 1.88 -18.92
CA VAL A 224 -7.03 0.58 -19.60
C VAL A 224 -5.75 -0.20 -19.32
N LEU A 225 -5.94 -1.42 -18.82
CA LEU A 225 -4.88 -2.35 -18.45
C LEU A 225 -4.72 -3.44 -19.51
N ALA A 226 -3.51 -4.00 -19.55
CA ALA A 226 -3.23 -5.18 -20.36
C ALA A 226 -3.88 -6.43 -19.75
N GLU A 227 -4.07 -7.43 -20.60
CA GLU A 227 -4.62 -8.74 -20.24
C GLU A 227 -3.61 -9.53 -19.38
N GLY A 228 -4.13 -10.38 -18.48
CA GLY A 228 -3.31 -11.30 -17.70
C GLY A 228 -2.66 -10.69 -16.45
N ARG A 229 -1.70 -11.42 -15.87
CA ARG A 229 -1.03 -11.03 -14.62
C ARG A 229 0.23 -10.24 -14.94
N GLN A 230 0.35 -9.04 -14.36
CA GLN A 230 1.59 -8.27 -14.44
C GLN A 230 2.75 -9.09 -13.86
N THR A 231 3.75 -9.37 -14.68
CA THR A 231 5.01 -9.96 -14.24
C THR A 231 6.04 -8.85 -14.17
N LYS A 232 6.65 -8.68 -12.99
CA LYS A 232 7.79 -7.79 -12.85
C LYS A 232 8.98 -8.51 -13.49
N LYS A 233 9.47 -8.01 -14.61
CA LYS A 233 10.72 -8.51 -15.20
C LYS A 233 11.87 -7.98 -14.36
N GLU A 234 12.71 -8.88 -13.87
CA GLU A 234 13.95 -8.48 -13.20
C GLU A 234 14.83 -7.74 -14.21
N VAL A 235 15.19 -6.51 -13.89
CA VAL A 235 16.13 -5.73 -14.70
C VAL A 235 17.53 -6.18 -14.30
N VAL A 236 18.25 -6.81 -15.23
CA VAL A 236 19.66 -7.17 -15.02
C VAL A 236 20.47 -5.88 -15.12
N THR A 237 20.91 -5.36 -13.97
CA THR A 237 21.91 -4.28 -13.91
C THR A 237 23.29 -4.88 -14.17
N MET A 238 23.90 -4.52 -15.29
CA MET A 238 25.29 -4.86 -15.62
C MET A 238 26.18 -3.67 -15.27
N VAL A 239 27.12 -3.87 -14.35
CA VAL A 239 28.16 -2.87 -14.06
C VAL A 239 29.30 -3.10 -15.05
N LEU A 240 29.51 -2.16 -15.96
CA LEU A 240 30.61 -2.22 -16.92
C LEU A 240 31.85 -1.58 -16.30
N ASN A 241 32.86 -2.38 -15.96
CA ASN A 241 34.19 -1.88 -15.58
C ASN A 241 35.15 -2.01 -16.77
N PRO A 242 35.51 -0.92 -17.46
CA PRO A 242 36.36 -0.98 -18.64
C PRO A 242 37.84 -1.31 -18.34
N SER A 243 38.24 -1.29 -17.07
CA SER A 243 39.65 -1.41 -16.63
C SER A 243 40.13 -2.85 -16.47
N GLU A 244 39.23 -3.81 -16.29
CA GLU A 244 39.57 -5.18 -15.88
C GLU A 244 39.30 -6.26 -16.95
N HIS A 245 39.04 -5.87 -18.20
CA HIS A 245 38.50 -6.66 -19.32
C HIS A 245 36.96 -6.62 -19.38
N GLY A 246 36.44 -6.59 -20.61
CA GLY A 246 35.01 -6.62 -20.92
C GLY A 246 34.36 -7.98 -20.61
N GLU A 247 34.50 -8.47 -19.38
CA GLU A 247 33.80 -9.64 -18.89
C GLU A 247 32.47 -9.26 -18.22
N LEU A 248 31.43 -9.99 -18.62
CA LEU A 248 30.04 -9.76 -18.26
C LEU A 248 29.77 -10.30 -16.85
N LEU A 249 30.04 -9.51 -15.81
CA LEU A 249 29.60 -9.84 -14.46
C LEU A 249 28.10 -9.55 -14.32
N SER A 250 27.27 -10.55 -14.62
CA SER A 250 25.83 -10.50 -14.37
C SER A 250 25.55 -10.71 -12.88
N HIS A 251 25.43 -9.62 -12.12
CA HIS A 251 24.87 -9.70 -10.78
C HIS A 251 23.34 -9.55 -10.87
N THR A 252 22.63 -10.64 -10.59
CA THR A 252 21.17 -10.63 -10.44
C THR A 252 20.83 -10.01 -9.09
N THR A 253 20.70 -8.69 -9.04
CA THR A 253 20.26 -8.00 -7.81
C THR A 253 18.74 -8.03 -7.76
N GLN A 254 18.18 -8.85 -6.86
CA GLN A 254 16.75 -8.83 -6.57
C GLN A 254 16.42 -7.55 -5.79
N VAL A 255 16.05 -6.50 -6.51
CA VAL A 255 15.47 -5.29 -5.91
C VAL A 255 13.98 -5.56 -5.67
N ALA A 256 13.67 -6.20 -4.55
CA ALA A 256 12.32 -6.27 -4.02
C ALA A 256 11.99 -4.92 -3.35
N ILE A 257 11.58 -3.92 -4.12
CA ILE A 257 10.83 -2.79 -3.55
C ILE A 257 9.40 -3.28 -3.37
N SER A 258 9.16 -3.98 -2.27
CA SER A 258 7.83 -4.16 -1.72
C SER A 258 7.46 -2.86 -0.99
N GLY A 259 6.85 -1.92 -1.72
CA GLY A 259 6.07 -0.87 -1.09
C GLY A 259 4.90 -1.54 -0.38
N PHE A 260 4.92 -1.53 0.95
CA PHE A 260 3.84 -2.07 1.75
C PHE A 260 2.87 -0.96 2.16
N PRO A 261 1.55 -1.15 1.97
CA PRO A 261 0.55 -0.36 2.68
C PRO A 261 0.52 -0.85 4.13
N LEU A 262 0.83 0.04 5.07
CA LEU A 262 0.59 -0.18 6.49
C LEU A 262 -0.93 -0.17 6.73
N GLY A 263 -1.57 -1.32 6.47
CA GLY A 263 -2.92 -1.62 6.94
C GLY A 263 -2.88 -1.80 8.46
N GLY A 264 -3.70 -1.02 9.16
CA GLY A 264 -3.73 -0.91 10.62
C GLY A 264 -3.91 -2.23 11.38
N LEU A 265 -3.52 -2.14 12.65
CA LEU A 265 -3.35 -3.21 13.66
C LEU A 265 -2.03 -3.96 13.57
N ILE A 266 -0.99 -3.30 14.07
CA ILE A 266 0.23 -3.94 14.57
C ILE A 266 -0.19 -4.91 15.67
N ALA A 267 -0.20 -6.21 15.37
CA ALA A 267 -0.38 -7.24 16.37
C ALA A 267 0.65 -7.04 17.51
N PRO A 268 0.31 -7.30 18.78
CA PRO A 268 1.20 -7.12 19.94
C PRO A 268 2.43 -8.04 19.96
N ALA A 269 2.73 -8.70 18.85
CA ALA A 269 3.65 -9.80 18.61
C ALA A 269 4.92 -9.36 17.83
N LEU A 270 5.15 -8.06 17.62
CA LEU A 270 6.32 -7.53 16.89
C LEU A 270 7.26 -6.67 17.78
N ARG A 271 7.26 -6.90 19.09
CA ARG A 271 7.69 -5.87 20.06
C ARG A 271 9.18 -5.59 20.11
N GLN A 272 10.09 -6.51 19.76
CA GLN A 272 11.52 -6.26 19.97
C GLN A 272 12.19 -5.72 18.71
N ARG A 273 12.03 -6.42 17.58
CA ARG A 273 12.67 -6.04 16.32
C ARG A 273 12.12 -4.75 15.73
N LEU A 274 10.79 -4.53 15.77
CA LEU A 274 10.23 -3.26 15.31
C LEU A 274 10.58 -2.10 16.23
N THR A 275 10.52 -2.30 17.55
CA THR A 275 10.89 -1.24 18.49
C THR A 275 12.35 -0.85 18.31
N ALA A 276 13.25 -1.82 18.15
CA ALA A 276 14.65 -1.54 17.81
C ALA A 276 14.81 -0.82 16.46
N TYR A 277 14.05 -1.20 15.43
CA TYR A 277 14.08 -0.51 14.14
C TYR A 277 13.61 0.94 14.25
N MET A 278 12.50 1.18 14.97
CA MET A 278 12.01 2.54 15.25
C MET A 278 13.04 3.35 16.02
N VAL A 279 13.62 2.80 17.09
CA VAL A 279 14.66 3.46 17.89
C VAL A 279 15.87 3.81 17.03
N LYS A 280 16.32 2.90 16.16
CA LYS A 280 17.42 3.14 15.23
C LYS A 280 17.10 4.29 14.26
N VAL A 281 15.98 4.21 13.55
CA VAL A 281 15.61 5.19 12.52
C VAL A 281 15.37 6.57 13.14
N PHE A 282 14.65 6.63 14.26
CA PHE A 282 14.42 7.89 14.97
C PHE A 282 15.70 8.42 15.63
N GLY A 283 16.59 7.56 16.12
CA GLY A 283 17.92 7.96 16.61
C GLY A 283 18.76 8.61 15.51
N MET A 284 18.81 8.02 14.32
CA MET A 284 19.52 8.59 13.17
C MET A 284 18.87 9.88 12.65
N ALA A 285 17.54 9.96 12.69
CA ALA A 285 16.78 11.11 12.20
C ALA A 285 16.67 12.26 13.23
N TYR A 286 17.13 12.07 14.47
CA TYR A 286 17.03 13.05 15.55
C TYR A 286 17.69 14.39 15.21
N GLN A 287 18.77 14.36 14.42
CA GLN A 287 19.45 15.58 13.95
C GLN A 287 18.70 16.31 12.81
N LEU A 288 17.70 15.65 12.20
CA LEU A 288 16.97 16.16 11.02
C LEU A 288 15.53 16.60 11.33
N ILE A 289 14.89 15.96 12.32
CA ILE A 289 13.49 16.21 12.69
C ILE A 289 13.33 16.33 14.22
N SER A 290 12.38 17.14 14.67
CA SER A 290 12.07 17.25 16.10
C SER A 290 11.35 15.99 16.60
N ILE A 291 12.06 15.17 17.37
CA ILE A 291 11.53 13.94 17.97
C ILE A 291 11.46 14.12 19.48
N ASN A 292 10.36 13.68 20.08
CA ASN A 292 10.23 13.68 21.54
C ASN A 292 11.18 12.64 22.14
N GLU A 293 12.18 13.14 22.88
CA GLU A 293 13.21 12.35 23.56
C GLU A 293 12.62 11.33 24.54
N ASP A 294 11.55 11.67 25.26
CA ASP A 294 10.93 10.78 26.24
C ASP A 294 10.33 9.53 25.60
N VAL A 295 9.77 9.67 24.40
CA VAL A 295 9.20 8.53 23.65
C VAL A 295 10.30 7.61 23.14
N LEU A 296 11.40 8.19 22.64
CA LEU A 296 12.54 7.42 22.15
C LEU A 296 13.25 6.68 23.29
N CYS A 297 13.55 7.37 24.39
CA CYS A 297 14.28 6.80 25.52
C CYS A 297 13.42 5.86 26.37
N SER A 298 12.10 6.04 26.44
CA SER A 298 11.21 5.06 27.09
C SER A 298 11.14 3.74 26.31
N ALA A 299 11.15 3.80 24.98
CA ALA A 299 11.23 2.61 24.13
C ALA A 299 12.57 1.88 24.31
N LEU A 300 13.68 2.62 24.34
CA LEU A 300 15.01 2.08 24.61
C LEU A 300 15.10 1.44 26.01
N LYS A 301 14.59 2.13 27.03
CA LYS A 301 14.51 1.62 28.40
C LYS A 301 13.69 0.34 28.48
N TRP A 302 12.57 0.24 27.74
CA TRP A 302 11.77 -0.98 27.69
C TRP A 302 12.54 -2.16 27.09
N LEU A 303 13.31 -1.94 26.01
CA LEU A 303 14.17 -2.96 25.41
C LEU A 303 15.22 -3.44 26.42
N VAL A 304 15.95 -2.51 27.04
CA VAL A 304 16.99 -2.84 28.03
C VAL A 304 16.43 -3.61 29.22
N MET A 305 15.30 -3.18 29.78
CA MET A 305 14.79 -3.70 31.06
C MET A 305 13.92 -4.94 30.93
N ASN A 306 13.17 -5.08 29.84
CA ASN A 306 12.17 -6.15 29.71
C ASN A 306 12.48 -7.15 28.60
N ALA A 307 13.32 -6.79 27.63
CA ALA A 307 13.59 -7.64 26.46
C ALA A 307 14.95 -8.35 26.52
N GLN A 308 15.93 -7.79 27.24
CA GLN A 308 17.26 -8.41 27.36
C GLN A 308 17.23 -9.57 28.37
N GLN A 309 17.73 -10.73 27.96
CA GLN A 309 17.94 -11.89 28.81
C GLN A 309 19.19 -11.72 29.68
N PRO A 310 19.32 -12.49 30.79
CA PRO A 310 20.48 -12.39 31.69
C PRO A 310 21.82 -12.74 31.02
N ASP A 311 21.80 -13.52 29.93
CA ASP A 311 22.96 -13.89 29.13
C ASP A 311 23.41 -12.80 28.14
N GLY A 312 22.64 -11.70 28.04
CA GLY A 312 22.85 -10.57 27.13
C GLY A 312 22.06 -10.66 25.83
N ALA A 313 21.38 -11.78 25.55
CA ALA A 313 20.66 -12.03 24.31
C ALA A 313 19.27 -11.37 24.28
N PHE A 314 18.81 -11.02 23.08
CA PHE A 314 17.41 -10.64 22.83
C PHE A 314 16.72 -11.78 22.09
N LYS A 315 15.55 -12.20 22.59
CA LYS A 315 14.76 -13.28 21.99
C LYS A 315 13.30 -12.87 21.84
N GLU A 316 12.80 -13.04 20.62
CA GLU A 316 11.41 -12.80 20.27
C GLU A 316 10.60 -14.09 20.44
N TYR A 317 9.51 -14.02 21.20
CA TYR A 317 8.66 -15.17 21.53
C TYR A 317 7.41 -15.28 20.64
N ALA A 318 7.33 -14.44 19.61
CA ALA A 318 6.14 -14.30 18.79
C ALA A 318 6.29 -14.99 17.43
N PRO A 319 5.21 -15.60 16.89
CA PRO A 319 5.21 -16.11 15.53
C PRO A 319 5.29 -14.94 14.56
N VAL A 320 6.37 -14.89 13.77
CA VAL A 320 6.52 -13.90 12.73
C VAL A 320 5.56 -14.24 11.58
N TYR A 321 4.58 -13.38 11.30
CA TYR A 321 3.58 -13.66 10.26
C TYR A 321 4.10 -13.39 8.83
N TYR A 322 5.10 -12.51 8.66
CA TYR A 322 5.71 -12.20 7.35
C TYR A 322 7.20 -12.54 7.35
N ARG A 323 7.58 -13.54 6.55
CA ARG A 323 8.95 -14.05 6.46
C ARG A 323 9.92 -13.01 5.88
N GLU A 324 9.40 -12.11 5.08
CA GLU A 324 10.16 -11.06 4.39
C GLU A 324 10.68 -9.97 5.35
N MET A 325 10.02 -9.73 6.50
CA MET A 325 10.43 -8.70 7.48
C MET A 325 11.63 -9.13 8.35
N VAL A 326 11.91 -10.44 8.42
CA VAL A 326 13.00 -11.00 9.21
C VAL A 326 14.26 -11.26 8.37
N GLY A 327 14.12 -11.27 7.04
CA GLY A 327 15.14 -11.75 6.11
C GLY A 327 15.23 -13.28 6.13
N ARG A 328 16.26 -13.86 5.51
CA ARG A 328 16.50 -15.33 5.48
C ARG A 328 16.97 -15.92 6.82
N VAL A 329 16.66 -15.28 7.95
CA VAL A 329 17.26 -15.58 9.27
C VAL A 329 16.18 -16.05 10.23
N TRP A 330 15.45 -17.07 9.80
CA TRP A 330 14.22 -17.49 10.46
C TRP A 330 14.43 -18.57 11.53
N GLU A 331 15.53 -19.33 11.47
CA GLU A 331 15.73 -20.49 12.37
C GLU A 331 17.18 -20.64 12.82
N GLU A 332 18.16 -20.45 11.92
CA GLU A 332 19.58 -20.47 12.27
C GLU A 332 20.07 -19.08 12.68
N ASP A 333 20.62 -18.98 13.90
CA ASP A 333 21.24 -17.78 14.47
C ASP A 333 20.32 -16.55 14.63
N ALA A 334 19.00 -16.79 14.78
CA ALA A 334 18.00 -15.74 14.95
C ALA A 334 18.24 -14.91 16.23
N ASP A 335 18.68 -15.55 17.31
CA ASP A 335 19.11 -14.94 18.57
C ASP A 335 20.25 -13.93 18.38
N ALA A 336 21.29 -14.31 17.63
CA ALA A 336 22.43 -13.46 17.35
C ALA A 336 22.07 -12.30 16.42
N SER A 337 21.28 -12.55 15.38
CA SER A 337 20.86 -11.51 14.45
C SER A 337 19.97 -10.45 15.10
N LEU A 338 19.03 -10.85 15.96
CA LEU A 338 18.17 -9.93 16.71
C LEU A 338 18.98 -9.12 17.72
N THR A 339 19.87 -9.79 18.46
CA THR A 339 20.74 -9.12 19.45
C THR A 339 21.65 -8.09 18.77
N ALA A 340 22.26 -8.44 17.64
CA ALA A 340 23.05 -7.51 16.83
C ALA A 340 22.20 -6.33 16.35
N PHE A 341 21.00 -6.60 15.84
CA PHE A 341 20.11 -5.54 15.38
C PHE A 341 19.71 -4.56 16.49
N VAL A 342 19.38 -5.08 17.68
CA VAL A 342 19.06 -4.26 18.86
C VAL A 342 20.28 -3.47 19.32
N LEU A 343 21.48 -4.06 19.31
CA LEU A 343 22.71 -3.36 19.68
C LEU A 343 23.00 -2.18 18.74
N ILE A 344 22.80 -2.33 17.42
CA ILE A 344 22.91 -1.21 16.47
C ILE A 344 21.95 -0.09 16.86
N ALA A 345 20.70 -0.42 17.17
CA ALA A 345 19.72 0.59 17.58
C ALA A 345 20.15 1.34 18.85
N MET A 346 20.72 0.63 19.83
CA MET A 346 21.28 1.23 21.05
C MET A 346 22.48 2.14 20.74
N GLN A 347 23.36 1.73 19.83
CA GLN A 347 24.53 2.53 19.41
C GLN A 347 24.11 3.82 18.71
N GLU A 348 23.18 3.75 17.75
CA GLU A 348 22.71 4.92 17.01
C GLU A 348 21.97 5.92 17.91
N SER A 349 21.18 5.43 18.87
CA SER A 349 20.40 6.26 19.80
C SER A 349 21.18 6.68 21.06
N ARG A 350 22.44 6.23 21.22
CA ARG A 350 23.26 6.48 22.41
C ARG A 350 23.36 7.96 22.73
N HIS A 351 23.74 8.77 21.75
CA HIS A 351 23.95 10.21 21.91
C HIS A 351 22.68 10.98 22.35
N VAL A 352 21.49 10.37 22.19
CA VAL A 352 20.20 10.97 22.58
C VAL A 352 19.76 10.51 23.97
N CYS A 353 20.02 9.24 24.34
CA CYS A 353 19.43 8.62 25.53
C CYS A 353 20.44 8.28 26.65
N GLU A 354 21.70 8.68 26.52
CA GLU A 354 22.76 8.39 27.49
C GLU A 354 22.45 8.93 28.90
N GLU A 355 21.86 10.14 29.01
CA GLU A 355 21.54 10.76 30.30
C GLU A 355 20.27 10.20 30.96
N ARG A 356 19.32 9.67 30.18
CA ARG A 356 18.02 9.18 30.68
C ARG A 356 18.01 7.69 31.02
N VAL A 357 18.91 6.91 30.42
CA VAL A 357 18.97 5.46 30.57
C VAL A 357 20.32 5.03 31.14
N ASN A 358 20.45 5.11 32.46
CA ASN A 358 21.70 4.79 33.19
C ASN A 358 22.23 3.37 32.96
N SER A 359 21.36 2.42 32.58
CA SER A 359 21.73 1.01 32.31
C SER A 359 22.07 0.73 30.84
N LEU A 360 22.02 1.75 29.97
CA LEU A 360 22.23 1.58 28.54
C LEU A 360 23.63 1.05 28.22
N HIS A 361 24.66 1.63 28.83
CA HIS A 361 26.04 1.21 28.60
C HIS A 361 26.28 -0.25 29.06
N ASP A 362 25.76 -0.62 30.23
CA ASP A 362 25.86 -2.00 30.75
C ASP A 362 25.12 -3.00 29.87
N SER A 363 23.95 -2.61 29.35
CA SER A 363 23.14 -3.43 28.44
C SER A 363 23.84 -3.66 27.11
N MET A 364 24.43 -2.60 26.54
CA MET A 364 25.24 -2.67 25.32
C MET A 364 26.45 -3.59 25.50
N LYS A 365 27.16 -3.48 26.63
CA LYS A 365 28.31 -4.34 26.96
C LYS A 365 27.92 -5.82 27.09
N LYS A 366 26.81 -6.13 27.77
CA LYS A 366 26.30 -7.51 27.87
C LYS A 366 25.93 -8.09 26.50
N ALA A 367 25.30 -7.28 25.65
CA ALA A 367 24.95 -7.69 24.30
C ALA A 367 26.20 -7.92 23.44
N SER A 368 27.21 -7.05 23.52
CA SER A 368 28.47 -7.23 22.78
C SER A 368 29.25 -8.46 23.26
N GLU A 369 29.31 -8.73 24.56
CA GLU A 369 29.93 -9.95 25.12
C GLU A 369 29.20 -11.24 24.71
N PHE A 370 27.87 -11.21 24.60
CA PHE A 370 27.10 -12.32 24.05
C PHE A 370 27.45 -12.58 22.58
N LEU A 371 27.44 -11.53 21.75
CA LEU A 371 27.75 -11.63 20.33
C LEU A 371 29.20 -12.07 20.08
N ALA A 372 30.16 -11.55 20.85
CA ALA A 372 31.57 -11.93 20.76
C ALA A 372 31.79 -13.43 21.05
N ARG A 373 31.05 -14.00 22.01
CA ARG A 373 31.07 -15.45 22.29
C ARG A 373 30.37 -16.25 21.19
N ARG A 374 29.23 -15.77 20.70
CA ARG A 374 28.41 -16.47 19.72
C ARG A 374 29.02 -16.44 18.32
N ILE A 375 29.86 -15.45 18.00
CA ILE A 375 30.35 -15.18 16.65
C ILE A 375 30.95 -16.43 16.01
N HIS A 376 31.80 -17.19 16.72
CA HIS A 376 32.46 -18.38 16.19
C HIS A 376 31.52 -19.55 15.87
N SER A 377 30.31 -19.57 16.43
CA SER A 377 29.31 -20.61 16.22
C SER A 377 28.25 -20.26 15.16
N LEU A 378 28.30 -19.05 14.59
CA LEU A 378 27.32 -18.59 13.59
C LEU A 378 27.56 -19.26 12.24
N ALA A 379 26.50 -19.83 11.67
CA ALA A 379 26.46 -20.44 10.35
C ALA A 379 25.82 -19.51 9.29
N ASN A 380 24.85 -18.68 9.69
CA ASN A 380 24.12 -17.83 8.75
C ASN A 380 24.95 -16.60 8.32
N PRO A 381 25.28 -16.42 7.02
CA PRO A 381 26.14 -15.32 6.57
C PRO A 381 25.56 -13.93 6.88
N TYR A 382 24.24 -13.78 6.92
CA TYR A 382 23.61 -12.53 7.32
C TYR A 382 23.83 -12.22 8.80
N ALA A 383 23.67 -13.22 9.68
CA ALA A 383 23.92 -13.06 11.10
C ALA A 383 25.40 -12.73 11.37
N VAL A 384 26.32 -13.37 10.63
CA VAL A 384 27.74 -13.06 10.68
C VAL A 384 28.00 -11.61 10.27
N ALA A 385 27.53 -11.17 9.11
CA ALA A 385 27.75 -9.80 8.63
C ALA A 385 27.22 -8.74 9.61
N LEU A 386 26.02 -8.96 10.17
CA LEU A 386 25.41 -8.04 11.11
C LEU A 386 26.18 -7.99 12.43
N THR A 387 26.53 -9.16 12.99
CA THR A 387 27.31 -9.24 14.25
C THR A 387 28.70 -8.64 14.08
N THR A 388 29.39 -8.91 12.97
CA THR A 388 30.69 -8.30 12.68
C THR A 388 30.61 -6.78 12.57
N TYR A 389 29.57 -6.25 11.93
CA TYR A 389 29.35 -4.80 11.87
C TYR A 389 29.17 -4.20 13.27
N THR A 390 28.36 -4.83 14.12
CA THR A 390 28.12 -4.34 15.49
C THR A 390 29.36 -4.33 16.37
N LEU A 391 30.17 -5.39 16.29
CA LEU A 391 31.38 -5.53 17.10
C LEU A 391 32.49 -4.61 16.58
N ALA A 392 32.56 -4.38 15.28
CA ALA A 392 33.44 -3.37 14.69
C ALA A 392 33.10 -1.95 15.19
N ASN A 393 31.80 -1.62 15.33
CA ASN A 393 31.37 -0.33 15.85
C ASN A 393 31.70 -0.13 17.35
N GLU A 394 31.78 -1.21 18.14
CA GLU A 394 32.29 -1.19 19.54
C GLU A 394 33.83 -1.15 19.62
N GLY A 395 34.55 -1.18 18.50
CA GLY A 395 36.02 -1.16 18.48
C GLY A 395 36.69 -2.52 18.77
N GLN A 396 35.95 -3.63 18.71
CA GLN A 396 36.52 -4.97 18.80
C GLN A 396 37.02 -5.44 17.42
N HIS A 397 38.33 -5.45 17.21
CA HIS A 397 38.95 -5.86 15.95
C HIS A 397 38.95 -7.40 15.79
N LEU A 398 37.87 -7.95 15.21
CA LEU A 398 37.74 -9.38 14.89
C LEU A 398 37.93 -9.62 13.38
N LEU A 399 39.13 -9.28 12.86
CA LEU A 399 39.47 -9.38 11.44
C LEU A 399 39.41 -10.81 10.87
N ASP A 400 39.66 -11.82 11.71
CA ASP A 400 39.85 -13.20 11.25
C ASP A 400 38.59 -13.81 10.60
N ARG A 401 37.38 -13.51 11.11
CA ARG A 401 36.13 -14.07 10.57
C ARG A 401 35.56 -13.32 9.36
N PHE A 402 35.97 -12.07 9.13
CA PHE A 402 35.58 -11.30 7.93
C PHE A 402 36.06 -11.99 6.66
N SER A 403 37.26 -12.59 6.70
CA SER A 403 37.80 -13.38 5.59
C SER A 403 36.96 -14.63 5.28
N SER A 404 36.46 -15.30 6.32
CA SER A 404 35.63 -16.51 6.22
C SER A 404 34.20 -16.27 5.69
N ILE A 405 33.72 -15.02 5.67
CA ILE A 405 32.41 -14.69 5.04
C ILE A 405 32.46 -14.98 3.53
N SER A 406 33.62 -14.77 2.89
CA SER A 406 33.79 -15.11 1.47
C SER A 406 33.64 -16.62 1.20
N GLU A 407 34.06 -17.47 2.13
CA GLU A 407 33.93 -18.93 2.06
C GLU A 407 32.51 -19.41 2.35
N LEU A 408 31.78 -18.75 3.27
CA LEU A 408 30.39 -19.09 3.61
C LEU A 408 29.38 -18.70 2.52
N VAL A 409 29.67 -17.67 1.72
CA VAL A 409 28.83 -17.28 0.57
C VAL A 409 29.05 -18.18 -0.64
N HIS A 410 30.14 -18.98 -0.66
CA HIS A 410 30.48 -19.91 -1.74
C HIS A 410 30.70 -21.34 -1.20
N PRO A 411 29.65 -22.04 -0.73
CA PRO A 411 29.79 -23.43 -0.33
C PRO A 411 29.97 -24.30 -1.59
N HIS A 412 31.22 -24.71 -1.86
CA HIS A 412 31.63 -25.69 -2.88
C HIS A 412 31.36 -25.33 -4.36
N HIS A 413 32.36 -24.73 -5.01
CA HIS A 413 32.92 -25.35 -6.22
C HIS A 413 34.01 -26.35 -5.78
N GLY A 414 33.57 -27.41 -5.11
CA GLY A 414 34.41 -28.57 -4.81
C GLY A 414 34.53 -29.44 -6.05
N ALA A 415 35.75 -29.56 -6.56
CA ALA A 415 36.26 -30.58 -7.46
C ALA A 415 35.29 -31.71 -7.83
N ALA A 416 34.63 -31.60 -8.99
CA ALA A 416 34.21 -32.78 -9.73
C ALA A 416 35.47 -33.41 -10.33
N GLN A 417 35.99 -34.47 -9.71
CA GLN A 417 36.86 -35.42 -10.41
C GLN A 417 36.11 -35.94 -11.65
N PRO A 418 36.75 -35.99 -12.82
CA PRO A 418 36.11 -36.52 -14.01
C PRO A 418 35.98 -38.05 -13.86
N MET A 419 34.81 -38.53 -13.47
CA MET A 419 34.44 -39.91 -13.79
C MET A 419 34.20 -39.97 -15.30
N MET A 420 35.22 -40.46 -16.01
CA MET A 420 35.09 -40.98 -17.36
C MET A 420 34.06 -42.12 -17.35
N HIS A 421 32.80 -41.79 -17.63
CA HIS A 421 31.86 -42.74 -18.22
C HIS A 421 31.60 -42.31 -19.66
N THR A 422 32.32 -42.97 -20.57
CA THR A 422 32.00 -43.03 -21.99
C THR A 422 30.56 -43.52 -22.17
N ALA A 423 29.65 -42.60 -22.50
CA ALA A 423 28.37 -42.92 -23.10
C ALA A 423 28.30 -42.23 -24.47
N SER A 424 28.60 -43.02 -25.50
CA SER A 424 28.49 -42.62 -26.89
C SER A 424 27.01 -42.48 -27.26
N ILE A 425 26.55 -41.25 -27.54
CA ILE A 425 25.26 -41.02 -28.20
C ILE A 425 25.52 -40.13 -29.42
N LYS A 426 25.50 -40.78 -30.59
CA LYS A 426 25.59 -40.15 -31.91
C LYS A 426 24.35 -39.28 -32.13
N HIS A 427 24.52 -37.96 -32.15
CA HIS A 427 23.57 -37.07 -32.82
C HIS A 427 24.16 -36.58 -34.15
N ARG A 428 23.48 -37.03 -35.21
CA ARG A 428 23.70 -36.73 -36.63
C ARG A 428 23.30 -35.28 -36.90
N LEU A 429 24.28 -34.42 -37.24
CA LEU A 429 24.03 -33.10 -37.82
C LEU A 429 23.54 -33.24 -39.28
N PRO A 430 22.56 -32.43 -39.73
CA PRO A 430 22.15 -32.41 -41.14
C PRO A 430 23.18 -31.65 -41.99
N LYS A 431 23.58 -32.28 -43.11
CA LYS A 431 24.48 -31.70 -44.11
C LYS A 431 23.79 -30.56 -44.85
N THR A 432 24.41 -29.40 -44.89
CA THR A 432 24.12 -28.31 -45.82
C THR A 432 24.66 -28.67 -47.20
N ASN A 433 23.79 -28.76 -48.20
CA ASN A 433 24.18 -28.94 -49.60
C ASN A 433 24.62 -27.59 -50.18
N THR A 434 25.90 -27.48 -50.50
CA THR A 434 26.45 -26.42 -51.35
C THR A 434 26.29 -26.82 -52.82
N ALA A 435 25.65 -25.97 -53.61
CA ALA A 435 25.55 -26.11 -55.07
C ALA A 435 26.85 -25.61 -55.73
N PRO A 436 27.37 -26.28 -56.78
CA PRO A 436 28.57 -25.85 -57.48
C PRO A 436 28.26 -24.84 -58.59
N SER A 437 29.12 -23.82 -58.70
CA SER A 437 29.19 -22.84 -59.76
C SER A 437 29.61 -23.46 -61.10
N ALA A 438 28.87 -23.13 -62.17
CA ALA A 438 29.19 -23.50 -63.55
C ALA A 438 30.28 -22.56 -64.14
N PRO A 439 31.20 -23.07 -64.98
CA PRO A 439 32.12 -22.24 -65.74
C PRO A 439 31.59 -21.89 -67.13
N ILE A 440 31.88 -20.67 -67.57
CA ILE A 440 31.67 -20.18 -68.93
C ILE A 440 32.95 -20.45 -69.74
N ALA A 441 32.85 -21.06 -70.92
CA ALA A 441 33.44 -20.58 -72.18
C ALA A 441 33.37 -21.62 -73.32
N HIS A 442 32.80 -21.14 -74.44
CA HIS A 442 32.83 -21.61 -75.84
C HIS A 442 32.20 -22.95 -76.23
#